data_AF-A9TRS5-F1
#
_entry.id   AF-A9TRS5-F1
#
_cell.length_a   1.000
_cell.length_b   1.000
_cell.length_c   1.000
_cell.angle_alpha   90.00
_cell.angle_beta   90.00
_cell.angle_gamma   90.00
#
_symmetry.space_group_name_H-M   'P 1'
#
loop_
_entity.id
_entity.type
_entity.pdbx_description
1 polymer ?
#
loop_
_entity_poly.entity_id
_entity_poly.type
_entity_poly.pdbx_seq_one_letter_code
_entity_poly.pdbx_strand_id
1 'polypeptide(L)'
;MSRIPSFNSKLSGVILSFAFSFVMAAEINKEAFVELQGRLVETTSKLKHVQAQIRSKEAEKKRAFLTLEELGSLPEGTNTYRTLGKAFVLEPKDELIKEQQTKAEESDSAIATLVGSKEYLERQMKEVESNFRELLQNSPELARQVMAMSVS
;
A
#
# COMPACT_ATOMS: atom_id res chain seq x y z
N MET A 1 22.09 6.88 -32.72
CA MET A 1 22.02 6.01 -31.51
C MET A 1 21.78 6.90 -30.29
N SER A 2 20.56 7.40 -30.14
CA SER A 2 20.20 8.39 -29.10
C SER A 2 19.67 7.68 -27.87
N ARG A 3 20.41 7.81 -26.75
CA ARG A 3 20.05 7.28 -25.44
C ARG A 3 18.74 7.93 -24.95
N ILE A 4 17.78 7.09 -24.59
CA ILE A 4 16.58 7.48 -23.85
C ILE A 4 17.01 7.76 -22.40
N PRO A 5 16.82 8.98 -21.85
CA PRO A 5 17.13 9.24 -20.46
C PRO A 5 16.03 8.66 -19.55
N SER A 6 16.46 8.03 -18.46
CA SER A 6 15.63 7.42 -17.42
C SER A 6 14.61 8.41 -16.84
N PHE A 7 13.33 8.07 -16.95
CA PHE A 7 12.21 8.80 -16.37
C PHE A 7 12.26 8.67 -14.85
N ASN A 8 12.69 9.75 -14.19
CA ASN A 8 13.07 9.81 -12.78
C ASN A 8 11.81 9.86 -11.88
N SER A 9 11.89 9.22 -10.71
CA SER A 9 10.82 9.03 -9.70
C SER A 9 10.15 10.32 -9.19
N LYS A 10 10.69 11.49 -9.53
CA LYS A 10 10.12 12.81 -9.23
C LYS A 10 8.82 13.09 -9.99
N LEU A 11 8.60 12.50 -11.16
CA LEU A 11 7.36 12.68 -11.93
C LEU A 11 6.12 12.06 -11.25
N SER A 12 6.30 10.95 -10.52
CA SER A 12 5.21 10.33 -9.74
C SER A 12 4.67 11.24 -8.65
N GLY A 13 5.55 12.00 -7.98
CA GLY A 13 5.15 12.98 -6.96
C GLY A 13 4.48 14.24 -7.54
N VAL A 14 4.93 14.69 -8.71
CA VAL A 14 4.36 15.86 -9.39
C VAL A 14 2.96 15.52 -9.94
N ILE A 15 2.75 14.33 -10.51
CA ILE A 15 1.42 13.87 -10.98
C ILE A 15 0.42 13.82 -9.81
N LEU A 16 0.86 13.42 -8.62
CA LEU A 16 0.00 13.35 -7.44
C LEU A 16 -0.35 14.73 -6.85
N SER A 17 0.56 15.71 -6.96
CA SER A 17 0.31 17.10 -6.53
C SER A 17 -0.50 17.90 -7.55
N PHE A 18 -0.44 17.55 -8.84
CA PHE A 18 -1.15 18.25 -9.92
C PHE A 18 -2.65 17.92 -10.00
N ALA A 19 -3.09 16.82 -9.40
CA ALA A 19 -4.46 16.34 -9.48
C ALA A 19 -5.50 17.25 -8.79
N PHE A 20 -5.08 18.22 -7.98
CA PHE A 20 -6.01 19.04 -7.18
C PHE A 20 -6.51 20.31 -7.88
N SER A 21 -5.98 20.67 -9.04
CA SER A 21 -6.41 21.88 -9.74
C SER A 21 -6.33 21.71 -11.24
N PHE A 22 -7.34 21.08 -11.86
CA PHE A 22 -7.74 21.49 -13.20
C PHE A 22 -9.12 20.98 -13.60
N VAL A 23 -9.98 21.92 -13.98
CA VAL A 23 -11.29 21.70 -14.57
C VAL A 23 -11.32 22.54 -15.85
N MET A 24 -11.66 21.90 -16.98
CA MET A 24 -11.88 22.43 -18.37
C MET A 24 -10.64 22.43 -19.30
N ALA A 25 -10.58 21.73 -20.46
CA ALA A 25 -11.51 21.69 -21.62
C ALA A 25 -11.19 20.53 -22.64
N ALA A 26 -12.01 20.42 -23.72
CA ALA A 26 -12.10 19.45 -24.86
C ALA A 26 -12.90 18.15 -24.60
N GLU A 27 -14.23 18.20 -24.79
CA GLU A 27 -15.25 17.23 -24.31
C GLU A 27 -14.88 15.74 -24.37
N ILE A 28 -14.43 15.20 -25.51
CA ILE A 28 -14.25 13.74 -25.66
C ILE A 28 -12.93 13.23 -25.05
N ASN A 29 -11.80 13.92 -25.28
CA ASN A 29 -10.51 13.51 -24.70
C ASN A 29 -10.38 13.90 -23.23
N LYS A 30 -11.15 14.89 -22.78
CA LYS A 30 -11.15 15.35 -21.39
C LYS A 30 -11.93 14.40 -20.49
N GLU A 31 -13.06 13.85 -20.94
CA GLU A 31 -13.80 12.86 -20.16
C GLU A 31 -12.94 11.63 -19.87
N ALA A 32 -12.31 11.05 -20.91
CA ALA A 32 -11.38 9.92 -20.75
C ALA A 32 -10.19 10.27 -19.84
N PHE A 33 -9.68 11.50 -19.92
CA PHE A 33 -8.60 11.97 -19.04
C PHE A 33 -9.04 12.08 -17.58
N VAL A 34 -10.21 12.68 -17.30
CA VAL A 34 -10.77 12.83 -15.96
C VAL A 34 -11.09 11.47 -15.35
N GLU A 35 -11.58 10.53 -16.15
CA GLU A 35 -11.83 9.15 -15.72
C GLU A 35 -10.52 8.44 -15.33
N LEU A 36 -9.49 8.51 -16.18
CA LEU A 36 -8.18 7.92 -15.89
C LEU A 36 -7.53 8.56 -14.65
N GLN A 37 -7.69 9.87 -14.46
CA GLN A 37 -7.24 10.57 -13.26
C GLN A 37 -7.98 10.08 -12.01
N GLY A 38 -9.31 9.93 -12.08
CA GLY A 38 -10.11 9.37 -11.00
C GLY A 38 -9.64 7.97 -10.61
N ARG A 39 -9.43 7.10 -11.60
CA ARG A 39 -8.88 5.75 -11.39
C ARG A 39 -7.48 5.77 -10.79
N LEU A 40 -6.62 6.69 -11.21
CA LEU A 40 -5.27 6.83 -10.65
C LEU A 40 -5.31 7.20 -9.17
N VAL A 41 -6.11 8.20 -8.81
CA VAL A 41 -6.29 8.64 -7.42
C VAL A 41 -6.85 7.52 -6.55
N GLU A 42 -7.87 6.83 -7.04
CA GLU A 42 -8.50 5.71 -6.33
C GLU A 42 -7.52 4.55 -6.10
N THR A 43 -6.84 4.09 -7.17
CA THR A 43 -5.86 3.00 -7.09
C THR A 43 -4.69 3.35 -6.17
N THR A 44 -4.20 4.60 -6.23
CA THR A 44 -3.13 5.08 -5.34
C THR A 44 -3.59 5.07 -3.88
N SER A 45 -4.82 5.52 -3.61
CA SER A 45 -5.40 5.50 -2.25
C SER A 45 -5.50 4.07 -1.71
N LYS A 46 -6.04 3.15 -2.52
CA LYS A 46 -6.13 1.72 -2.17
C LYS A 46 -4.76 1.11 -1.91
N LEU A 47 -3.77 1.40 -2.75
CA LEU A 47 -2.41 0.89 -2.59
C LEU A 47 -1.77 1.39 -1.29
N LYS A 48 -1.92 2.68 -0.97
CA LYS A 48 -1.46 3.24 0.32
C LYS A 48 -2.14 2.54 1.50
N HIS A 49 -3.43 2.27 1.41
CA HIS A 49 -4.18 1.56 2.45
C HIS A 49 -3.66 0.13 2.66
N VAL A 50 -3.52 -0.65 1.59
CA VAL A 50 -2.99 -2.02 1.64
C VAL A 50 -1.56 -2.03 2.17
N GLN A 51 -0.71 -1.09 1.75
CA GLN A 51 0.66 -0.95 2.24
C GLN A 51 0.70 -0.68 3.76
N ALA A 52 -0.20 0.15 4.28
CA ALA A 52 -0.30 0.41 5.70
C ALA A 52 -0.78 -0.83 6.48
N GLN A 53 -1.74 -1.58 5.94
CA GLN A 53 -2.21 -2.83 6.53
C GLN A 53 -1.09 -3.89 6.61
N ILE A 54 -0.29 -4.04 5.54
CA ILE A 54 0.88 -4.95 5.53
C ILE A 54 1.83 -4.58 6.67
N ARG A 55 2.24 -3.31 6.77
CA ARG A 55 3.16 -2.85 7.83
C ARG A 55 2.60 -3.11 9.24
N SER A 56 1.30 -2.91 9.42
CA SER A 56 0.62 -3.18 10.70
C SER A 56 0.69 -4.66 11.06
N LYS A 57 0.40 -5.54 10.10
CA LYS A 57 0.44 -7.00 10.29
C LYS A 57 1.86 -7.54 10.47
N GLU A 58 2.85 -6.98 9.78
CA GLU A 58 4.26 -7.29 10.00
C GLU A 58 4.70 -6.94 11.43
N ALA A 59 4.27 -5.78 11.94
CA ALA A 59 4.56 -5.38 13.32
C ALA A 59 3.86 -6.30 14.34
N GLU A 60 2.62 -6.70 14.07
CA GLU A 60 1.87 -7.65 14.90
C GLU A 60 2.55 -9.03 14.95
N LYS A 61 2.94 -9.57 13.79
CA LYS A 61 3.72 -10.80 13.68
C LYS A 61 5.04 -10.70 14.44
N LYS A 62 5.77 -9.59 14.28
CA LYS A 62 7.06 -9.42 14.96
C LYS A 62 6.90 -9.41 16.47
N ARG A 63 5.89 -8.71 17.00
CA ARG A 63 5.57 -8.75 18.43
C ARG A 63 5.25 -10.17 18.89
N ALA A 64 4.44 -10.88 18.11
CA ALA A 64 4.09 -12.26 18.41
C ALA A 64 5.32 -13.17 18.52
N PHE A 65 6.20 -13.09 17.53
CA PHE A 65 7.42 -13.86 17.50
C PHE A 65 8.35 -13.57 18.68
N LEU A 66 8.53 -12.29 19.02
CA LEU A 66 9.35 -11.91 20.18
C LEU A 66 8.74 -12.44 21.49
N THR A 67 7.43 -12.35 21.66
CA THR A 67 6.76 -12.91 22.84
C THR A 67 6.90 -14.43 22.93
N LEU A 68 6.88 -15.15 21.79
CA LEU A 68 7.14 -16.60 21.75
C LEU A 68 8.56 -16.93 22.22
N GLU A 69 9.55 -16.18 21.73
CA GLU A 69 10.96 -16.37 22.10
C GLU A 69 11.18 -16.17 23.60
N GLU A 70 10.60 -15.09 24.16
CA GLU A 70 10.65 -14.82 25.59
C GLU A 70 9.97 -15.92 26.40
N LEU A 71 8.76 -16.35 26.02
CA LEU A 71 8.04 -17.45 26.69
C LEU A 71 8.81 -18.78 26.64
N GLY A 72 9.45 -19.08 25.51
CA GLY A 72 10.26 -20.27 25.33
C GLY A 72 11.52 -20.29 26.21
N SER A 73 12.07 -19.12 26.52
CA SER A 73 13.24 -18.98 27.40
C SER A 73 12.93 -19.21 28.89
N LEU A 74 11.65 -19.18 29.29
CA LEU A 74 11.25 -19.30 30.68
C LEU A 74 11.36 -20.75 31.20
N PRO A 75 11.89 -20.95 32.42
CA PRO A 75 11.92 -22.26 33.08
C PRO A 75 10.53 -22.91 33.18
N GLU A 76 10.50 -24.24 33.22
CA GLU A 76 9.26 -24.99 33.52
C GLU A 76 8.72 -24.62 34.91
N GLY A 77 7.39 -24.57 35.04
CA GLY A 77 6.71 -24.21 36.28
C GLY A 77 6.66 -22.69 36.57
N THR A 78 7.15 -21.84 35.66
CA THR A 78 7.00 -20.39 35.79
C THR A 78 5.53 -19.99 35.67
N ASN A 79 5.02 -19.23 36.64
CA ASN A 79 3.67 -18.65 36.57
C ASN A 79 3.62 -17.60 35.46
N THR A 80 2.80 -17.84 34.44
CA THR A 80 2.58 -16.92 33.33
C THR A 80 1.19 -16.30 33.40
N TYR A 81 1.05 -15.06 32.92
CA TYR A 81 -0.20 -14.31 33.01
C TYR A 81 -0.57 -13.68 31.68
N ARG A 82 -1.83 -13.83 31.26
CA ARG A 82 -2.42 -13.10 30.13
C ARG A 82 -3.02 -11.79 30.60
N THR A 83 -2.86 -10.73 29.81
CA THR A 83 -3.52 -9.44 30.08
C THR A 83 -4.95 -9.46 29.55
N LEU A 84 -5.91 -9.08 30.39
CA LEU A 84 -7.31 -8.84 30.02
C LEU A 84 -7.69 -7.41 30.41
N GLY A 85 -7.51 -6.47 29.48
CA GLY A 85 -7.73 -5.05 29.73
C GLY A 85 -6.76 -4.50 30.79
N LYS A 86 -7.26 -4.22 31.99
CA LYS A 86 -6.46 -3.75 33.14
C LYS A 86 -6.14 -4.86 34.16
N ALA A 87 -6.61 -6.08 33.92
CA ALA A 87 -6.40 -7.23 34.78
C ALA A 87 -5.41 -8.23 34.17
N PHE A 88 -4.86 -9.11 34.99
CA PHE A 88 -3.98 -10.20 34.59
C PHE A 88 -4.53 -11.52 35.12
N VAL A 89 -4.60 -12.54 34.27
CA VAL A 89 -5.13 -13.87 34.63
C VAL A 89 -4.02 -14.89 34.49
N LEU A 90 -3.86 -15.75 35.50
CA LEU A 90 -2.91 -16.86 35.48
C LEU A 90 -3.31 -17.83 34.39
N GLU A 91 -2.37 -18.15 33.51
CA GLU A 91 -2.62 -19.04 32.38
C GLU A 91 -1.41 -19.93 32.13
N PRO A 92 -1.59 -21.21 31.74
CA PRO A 92 -0.48 -22.10 31.43
C PRO A 92 0.39 -21.55 30.30
N LYS A 93 1.70 -21.70 30.45
CA LYS A 93 2.69 -21.27 29.45
C LYS A 93 2.38 -21.82 28.06
N ASP A 94 1.99 -23.08 27.97
CA ASP A 94 1.71 -23.76 26.70
C ASP A 94 0.50 -23.15 25.97
N GLU A 95 -0.50 -22.66 26.70
CA GLU A 95 -1.66 -21.98 26.10
C GLU A 95 -1.26 -20.62 25.52
N LEU A 96 -0.40 -19.87 26.21
CA LEU A 96 0.14 -18.59 25.72
C LEU A 96 1.03 -18.79 24.49
N ILE A 97 1.87 -19.83 24.48
CA ILE A 97 2.69 -20.19 23.32
C ILE A 97 1.77 -20.51 22.12
N LYS A 98 0.76 -21.35 22.32
CA LYS A 98 -0.17 -21.73 21.25
C LYS A 98 -0.93 -20.53 20.70
N GLU A 99 -1.44 -19.65 21.56
CA GLU A 99 -2.10 -18.41 21.16
C GLU A 99 -1.14 -17.56 20.31
N GLN A 100 0.08 -17.38 20.79
CA GLN A 100 1.02 -16.49 20.15
C GLN A 100 1.50 -17.02 18.79
N GLN A 101 1.64 -18.34 18.68
CA GLN A 101 1.91 -19.04 17.42
C GLN A 101 0.75 -18.91 16.43
N THR A 102 -0.49 -19.16 16.88
CA THR A 102 -1.69 -18.98 16.06
C THR A 102 -1.77 -17.56 15.51
N LYS A 103 -1.52 -16.56 16.37
CA LYS A 103 -1.53 -15.14 15.99
C LYS A 103 -0.46 -14.79 14.95
N ALA A 104 0.72 -15.41 15.04
CA ALA A 104 1.78 -15.23 14.05
C ALA A 104 1.41 -15.84 12.70
N GLU A 105 0.85 -17.05 12.69
CA GLU A 105 0.38 -17.77 11.49
C GLU A 105 -0.77 -17.03 10.79
N GLU A 106 -1.76 -16.55 11.54
CA GLU A 106 -2.86 -15.72 11.02
C GLU A 106 -2.34 -14.41 10.40
N SER A 107 -1.37 -13.77 11.05
CA SER A 107 -0.74 -12.56 10.54
C SER A 107 0.01 -12.83 9.23
N ASP A 108 0.70 -13.97 9.13
CA ASP A 108 1.39 -14.39 7.90
C ASP A 108 0.44 -14.66 6.74
N SER A 109 -0.65 -15.38 7.00
CA SER A 109 -1.69 -15.63 6.00
C SER A 109 -2.33 -14.33 5.50
N ALA A 110 -2.60 -13.39 6.42
CA ALA A 110 -3.12 -12.07 6.09
C ALA A 110 -2.12 -11.25 5.25
N ILE A 111 -0.83 -11.27 5.60
CA ILE A 111 0.23 -10.60 4.82
C ILE A 111 0.29 -11.18 3.41
N ALA A 112 0.29 -12.51 3.25
CA ALA A 112 0.33 -13.15 1.93
C ALA A 112 -0.84 -12.70 1.04
N THR A 113 -2.05 -12.64 1.61
CA THR A 113 -3.24 -12.15 0.91
C THR A 113 -3.12 -10.67 0.51
N LEU A 114 -2.65 -9.82 1.43
CA LEU A 114 -2.47 -8.38 1.18
C LEU A 114 -1.36 -8.10 0.16
N VAL A 115 -0.29 -8.90 0.14
CA VAL A 115 0.76 -8.80 -0.87
C VAL A 115 0.20 -9.13 -2.26
N GLY A 116 -0.61 -10.18 -2.39
CA GLY A 116 -1.30 -10.48 -3.65
C GLY A 116 -2.23 -9.33 -4.10
N SER A 117 -2.97 -8.73 -3.16
CA SER A 117 -3.80 -7.54 -3.44
C SER A 117 -2.96 -6.34 -3.87
N LYS A 118 -1.81 -6.11 -3.23
CA LYS A 118 -0.87 -5.03 -3.58
C LYS A 118 -0.34 -5.21 -5.00
N GLU A 119 0.13 -6.40 -5.35
CA GLU A 119 0.64 -6.69 -6.70
C GLU A 119 -0.42 -6.47 -7.78
N TYR A 120 -1.67 -6.86 -7.50
CA TYR A 120 -2.79 -6.59 -8.39
C TYR A 120 -3.01 -5.09 -8.62
N LEU A 121 -3.04 -4.30 -7.54
CA LEU A 121 -3.20 -2.83 -7.62
C LEU A 121 -1.99 -2.17 -8.32
N GLU A 122 -0.78 -2.67 -8.12
CA GLU A 122 0.42 -2.20 -8.82
C GLU A 122 0.34 -2.44 -10.34
N ARG A 123 -0.22 -3.58 -10.77
CA ARG A 123 -0.48 -3.85 -12.20
C ARG A 123 -1.52 -2.89 -12.77
N GLN A 124 -2.65 -2.70 -12.06
CA GLN A 124 -3.66 -1.73 -12.48
C GLN A 124 -3.11 -0.32 -12.58
N MET A 125 -2.22 0.07 -11.66
CA MET A 125 -1.61 1.41 -11.70
C MET A 125 -0.72 1.59 -12.92
N LYS A 126 0.08 0.58 -13.28
CA LYS A 126 0.90 0.60 -14.51
C LYS A 126 0.05 0.68 -15.77
N GLU A 127 -1.09 -0.01 -15.82
CA GLU A 127 -2.03 0.07 -16.93
C GLU A 127 -2.61 1.48 -17.06
N VAL A 128 -3.06 2.09 -15.95
CA VAL A 128 -3.57 3.47 -15.93
C VAL A 128 -2.49 4.45 -16.39
N GLU A 129 -1.24 4.30 -15.94
CA GLU A 129 -0.11 5.13 -16.37
C GLU A 129 0.21 4.97 -17.87
N SER A 130 0.12 3.75 -18.41
CA SER A 130 0.32 3.49 -19.84
C SER A 130 -0.76 4.17 -20.68
N ASN A 131 -2.03 3.98 -20.31
CA ASN A 131 -3.17 4.60 -20.98
C ASN A 131 -3.07 6.14 -20.94
N PHE A 132 -2.63 6.69 -19.80
CA PHE A 132 -2.41 8.12 -19.66
C PHE A 132 -1.31 8.63 -20.61
N ARG A 133 -0.20 7.90 -20.73
CA ARG A 133 0.89 8.24 -21.66
C ARG A 133 0.43 8.21 -23.11
N GLU A 134 -0.31 7.19 -23.50
CA GLU A 134 -0.86 7.06 -24.87
C GLU A 134 -1.84 8.20 -25.18
N LEU A 135 -2.72 8.54 -24.24
CA LEU A 135 -3.67 9.64 -24.39
C LEU A 135 -2.94 10.98 -24.61
N LEU A 136 -1.87 11.25 -23.86
CA LEU A 136 -1.04 12.45 -24.04
C LEU A 136 -0.27 12.46 -25.38
N GLN A 137 0.19 11.30 -25.87
CA GLN A 137 0.86 11.20 -27.16
C GLN A 137 -0.11 11.46 -28.32
N ASN A 138 -1.34 10.97 -28.21
CA ASN A 138 -2.37 11.14 -29.22
C ASN A 138 -2.96 12.56 -29.23
N SER A 139 -2.79 13.33 -28.14
CA SER A 139 -3.33 14.69 -28.00
C SER A 139 -2.25 15.70 -27.59
N PRO A 140 -1.49 16.25 -28.55
CA PRO A 140 -0.44 17.23 -28.28
C PRO A 140 -0.93 18.51 -27.58
N GLU A 141 -2.19 18.91 -27.82
CA GLU A 141 -2.82 20.06 -27.15
C GLU A 141 -3.07 19.80 -25.67
N LEU A 142 -3.58 18.60 -25.34
CA LEU A 142 -3.78 18.19 -23.96
C LEU A 142 -2.44 18.08 -23.22
N ALA A 143 -1.41 17.54 -23.87
CA ALA A 143 -0.06 17.48 -23.31
C ALA A 143 0.52 18.88 -23.03
N ARG A 144 0.32 19.83 -23.93
CA ARG A 144 0.70 21.24 -23.71
C ARG A 144 -0.06 21.86 -22.54
N GLN A 145 -1.36 21.60 -22.43
CA GLN A 145 -2.19 22.13 -21.35
C GLN A 145 -1.75 21.58 -19.98
N VAL A 146 -1.55 20.26 -19.89
CA VAL A 146 -1.03 19.60 -18.67
C VAL A 146 0.36 20.13 -18.31
N MET A 147 1.26 20.29 -19.28
CA MET A 147 2.61 20.82 -19.03
C MET A 147 2.62 22.30 -18.64
N ALA A 148 1.81 23.15 -19.28
CA ALA A 148 1.71 24.57 -18.94
C ALA A 148 1.26 24.79 -17.48
N MET A 149 0.42 23.88 -16.99
CA MET A 149 0.00 23.89 -15.60
C MET A 149 1.08 23.39 -14.65
N SER A 150 1.87 22.38 -15.03
CA SER A 150 2.95 21.79 -14.22
C SER A 150 4.01 22.76 -13.69
N VAL A 151 4.10 23.95 -14.30
CA VAL A 151 5.14 24.97 -14.08
C VAL A 151 4.63 26.19 -13.29
N SER A 152 3.34 26.22 -12.93
CA SER A 152 2.73 27.26 -12.07
C SER A 152 2.63 26.77 -10.63
#